data_AF-A0A3D9RM21-F1
#
_entry.id   AF-A0A3D9RM21-F1
#
_cell.length_a   1.000
_cell.length_b   1.000
_cell.length_c   1.000
_cell.angle_alpha   90.00
_cell.angle_beta   90.00
_cell.angle_gamma   90.00
#
_symmetry.space_group_name_H-M   'P 1'
#
loop_
_entity.id
_entity.type
_entity.pdbx_description
1 polymer ?
#
loop_
_entity_poly.entity_id
_entity_poly.type
_entity_poly.pdbx_seq_one_letter_code
_entity_poly.pdbx_strand_id
1 'polypeptide(L)'
;MAKLNSFEDIIAWQKSRELNKVIYYITNSNTNFFKDYGLRDQLRRASVSVSSNIAEGFEEFNNLKNKISEVSKLISGFIKYLNSTL
;
A
#
# COMPACT_ATOMS: atom_id res chain seq x y z
N MET A 1 11.73 -6.76 -14.54
CA MET A 1 11.26 -6.39 -13.19
C MET A 1 10.04 -7.25 -12.86
N ALA A 2 9.97 -7.80 -11.65
CA ALA A 2 8.80 -8.58 -11.23
C ALA A 2 7.56 -7.66 -11.24
N LYS A 3 6.45 -8.16 -11.82
CA LYS A 3 5.17 -7.46 -11.78
C LYS A 3 4.55 -7.69 -10.41
N LEU A 4 4.33 -6.62 -9.66
CA LEU A 4 3.54 -6.66 -8.43
C LEU A 4 2.07 -6.79 -8.83
N ASN A 5 1.41 -7.86 -8.39
CA ASN A 5 -0.02 -8.07 -8.65
C ASN A 5 -0.87 -7.63 -7.46
N SER A 6 -0.27 -7.64 -6.26
CA SER A 6 -0.91 -7.14 -5.04
C SER A 6 0.08 -6.41 -4.14
N PHE A 7 -0.42 -5.63 -3.17
CA PHE A 7 0.44 -4.94 -2.20
C PHE A 7 1.20 -5.94 -1.29
N GLU A 8 0.70 -7.16 -1.13
CA GLU A 8 1.37 -8.23 -0.37
C GLU A 8 2.68 -8.70 -1.03
N ASP A 9 2.85 -8.44 -2.33
CA ASP A 9 4.11 -8.72 -3.04
C ASP A 9 5.22 -7.72 -2.64
N ILE A 10 4.87 -6.59 -2.00
CA ILE A 10 5.82 -5.55 -1.60
C ILE A 10 6.60 -6.00 -0.36
N ILE A 11 7.93 -6.10 -0.48
CA ILE A 11 8.81 -6.48 0.63
C ILE A 11 8.62 -5.56 1.85
N ALA A 12 8.49 -4.25 1.64
CA ALA A 12 8.22 -3.30 2.72
C ALA A 12 6.90 -3.59 3.46
N TRP A 13 5.85 -4.01 2.74
CA TRP A 13 4.59 -4.43 3.36
C TRP A 13 4.79 -5.70 4.19
N GLN A 14 5.49 -6.71 3.65
CA GLN A 14 5.79 -7.95 4.39
C GLN A 14 6.59 -7.67 5.66
N LYS A 15 7.59 -6.79 5.59
CA LYS A 15 8.39 -6.37 6.75
C LYS A 15 7.57 -5.58 7.78
N SER A 16 6.63 -4.75 7.34
CA SER A 16 5.71 -4.08 8.26
C SER A 16 4.82 -5.07 9.03
N ARG A 17 4.43 -6.20 8.41
CA ARG A 17 3.69 -7.28 9.10
C ARG A 17 4.55 -8.00 10.14
N GLU A 18 5.83 -8.22 9.87
CA GLU A 18 6.79 -8.74 10.86
C GLU A 18 6.92 -7.77 12.04
N LEU A 19 7.09 -6.47 11.77
CA LEU A 19 7.14 -5.42 12.80
C LEU A 19 5.88 -5.41 13.66
N ASN A 20 4.69 -5.50 13.06
CA ASN A 20 3.43 -5.56 13.79
C ASN A 20 3.44 -6.72 14.80
N LYS A 21 3.88 -7.92 14.41
CA LYS A 21 3.96 -9.07 15.32
C LYS A 21 4.88 -8.78 16.50
N VAL A 22 6.04 -8.19 16.25
CA VAL A 22 7.02 -7.83 17.30
C VAL A 22 6.44 -6.80 18.27
N ILE A 23 5.80 -5.75 17.77
CA ILE A 23 5.17 -4.72 18.61
C ILE A 23 4.07 -5.33 19.47
N TYR A 24 3.18 -6.14 18.89
CA TYR A 24 2.14 -6.81 19.67
C TYR A 24 2.72 -7.75 20.73
N TYR A 25 3.78 -8.50 20.41
CA TYR A 25 4.48 -9.37 21.35
C TYR A 25 5.06 -8.58 22.53
N ILE A 26 5.87 -7.55 22.27
CA ILE A 26 6.54 -6.76 23.32
C ILE A 26 5.50 -6.05 24.21
N THR A 27 4.47 -5.48 23.59
CA THR A 27 3.43 -4.76 24.31
C THR A 27 2.46 -5.66 25.10
N ASN A 28 2.44 -6.97 24.83
CA ASN A 28 1.73 -7.97 25.63
C ASN A 28 2.60 -8.61 26.71
N SER A 29 3.90 -8.81 26.45
CA SER A 29 4.77 -9.63 27.31
C SER A 29 5.37 -8.86 28.48
N ASN A 30 5.46 -7.54 28.38
CA ASN A 30 6.02 -6.70 29.44
C ASN A 30 4.90 -6.24 30.40
N THR A 31 4.96 -6.64 31.67
CA THR A 31 3.90 -6.35 32.67
C THR A 31 3.66 -4.86 32.92
N ASN A 32 4.68 -4.03 32.77
CA ASN A 32 4.53 -2.57 32.92
C ASN A 32 3.90 -1.98 31.66
N PHE A 33 4.36 -2.41 30.49
CA PHE A 33 3.85 -1.96 29.20
C PHE A 33 2.41 -2.39 28.94
N PHE A 34 2.07 -3.61 29.37
CA PHE A 34 0.73 -4.16 29.23
C PHE A 34 -0.31 -3.34 30.00
N LYS A 35 0.08 -2.75 31.13
CA LYS A 35 -0.78 -1.91 31.98
C LYS A 35 -0.86 -0.46 31.50
N ASP A 36 0.09 -0.01 30.67
CA ASP A 36 0.03 1.31 30.03
C ASP A 36 -0.83 1.24 28.75
N TYR A 37 -2.14 1.34 28.93
CA TYR A 37 -3.11 1.25 27.83
C TYR A 37 -2.89 2.32 26.76
N GLY A 38 -2.50 3.54 27.14
CA GLY A 38 -2.32 4.66 26.23
C GLY A 38 -1.12 4.47 25.31
N LEU A 39 0.04 4.21 25.90
CA LEU A 39 1.27 3.98 25.13
C LEU A 39 1.16 2.70 24.27
N ARG A 40 0.56 1.64 24.83
CA ARG A 40 0.31 0.39 24.10
C ARG A 40 -0.55 0.59 22.87
N ASP A 41 -1.65 1.33 22.98
CA ASP A 41 -2.55 1.57 21.85
C ASP A 41 -1.88 2.43 20.76
N GLN A 42 -1.20 3.50 21.16
CA GLN A 42 -0.49 4.38 20.22
C GLN A 42 0.55 3.61 19.39
N LEU A 43 1.38 2.78 20.03
CA LEU A 43 2.38 1.99 19.31
C LEU A 43 1.77 0.95 18.37
N ARG A 44 0.73 0.25 18.81
CA ARG A 44 0.05 -0.75 17.97
C ARG A 44 -0.58 -0.10 16.75
N ARG A 45 -1.29 1.01 16.94
CA ARG A 45 -1.90 1.77 15.84
C ARG A 45 -0.85 2.33 14.88
N ALA A 46 0.23 2.92 15.40
CA ALA A 46 1.33 3.41 14.58
C ALA A 46 1.97 2.28 13.75
N SER A 47 2.19 1.12 14.36
CA SER A 47 2.73 -0.05 13.66
C SER A 47 1.80 -0.52 12.53
N VAL A 48 0.51 -0.71 12.82
CA VAL A 48 -0.49 -1.13 11.82
C VAL A 48 -0.61 -0.12 10.68
N SER A 49 -0.51 1.18 10.99
CA SER A 49 -0.57 2.25 10.00
C SER A 49 0.49 2.10 8.90
N VAL A 50 1.66 1.54 9.19
CA VAL A 50 2.71 1.30 8.17
C VAL A 50 2.20 0.35 7.08
N SER A 51 1.65 -0.82 7.45
CA SER A 51 1.08 -1.77 6.48
C SER A 51 -0.10 -1.18 5.71
N SER A 52 -0.95 -0.39 6.38
CA SER A 52 -2.13 0.22 5.77
C SER A 52 -1.75 1.27 4.72
N ASN A 53 -0.83 2.19 5.04
CA ASN A 53 -0.38 3.22 4.09
C ASN A 53 0.30 2.61 2.86
N ILE A 54 1.03 1.50 3.01
CA ILE A 54 1.63 0.81 1.86
C ILE A 54 0.55 0.21 0.95
N ALA A 55 -0.49 -0.40 1.53
CA ALA A 55 -1.59 -0.97 0.76
C ALA A 55 -2.41 0.12 0.04
N GLU A 56 -2.72 1.22 0.74
CA GLU A 56 -3.42 2.37 0.18
C GLU A 56 -2.63 3.01 -0.97
N GLY A 57 -1.33 3.28 -0.76
CA GLY A 57 -0.48 3.83 -1.81
C GLY A 57 -0.35 2.93 -3.05
N PHE A 58 -0.39 1.60 -2.87
CA PHE A 58 -0.42 0.65 -3.99
C PHE A 58 -1.73 0.77 -4.80
N GLU A 59 -2.87 0.89 -4.12
CA GLU A 59 -4.17 1.08 -4.77
C GLU A 59 -4.23 2.42 -5.51
N GLU A 60 -3.81 3.52 -4.88
CA GLU A 60 -3.74 4.85 -5.51
C GLU A 60 -2.88 4.85 -6.78
N PHE A 61 -1.71 4.19 -6.71
CA PHE A 61 -0.83 4.06 -7.86
C PHE A 61 -1.49 3.28 -9.01
N ASN A 62 -2.20 2.18 -8.71
CA ASN A 62 -2.92 1.42 -9.73
C ASN A 62 -4.08 2.23 -10.35
N ASN A 63 -4.80 3.00 -9.53
CA ASN A 63 -5.84 3.91 -10.02
C ASN A 63 -5.28 4.97 -10.98
N LEU A 64 -4.13 5.57 -10.64
CA LEU A 64 -3.44 6.51 -11.53
C LEU A 64 -2.99 5.84 -12.83
N LYS A 65 -2.41 4.64 -12.74
CA LYS A 65 -1.97 3.86 -13.90
C LYS A 65 -3.12 3.53 -14.85
N ASN A 66 -4.29 3.18 -14.32
CA ASN A 66 -5.48 2.92 -15.11
C ASN A 66 -5.94 4.17 -15.87
N LYS A 67 -6.01 5.32 -15.20
CA LYS A 67 -6.34 6.61 -15.84
C LYS A 67 -5.38 6.96 -16.97
N ILE A 68 -4.07 6.78 -16.75
CA ILE A 68 -3.05 7.00 -17.79
C ILE A 68 -3.28 6.06 -18.98
N SER A 69 -3.61 4.79 -18.72
CA SER A 69 -3.91 3.82 -19.78
C SER A 69 -5.15 4.22 -20.60
N GLU A 70 -6.19 4.76 -19.97
CA GLU A 70 -7.39 5.25 -20.66
C GLU A 70 -7.07 6.43 -21.57
N VAL A 71 -6.34 7.43 -21.06
CA VAL A 71 -5.90 8.58 -21.85
C VAL A 71 -5.06 8.13 -23.06
N SER A 72 -4.11 7.20 -22.85
CA SER A 72 -3.30 6.66 -23.93
C SER A 72 -4.13 5.99 -25.03
N LYS A 73 -5.21 5.28 -24.66
CA LYS A 73 -6.13 4.65 -25.62
C LYS A 73 -6.91 5.68 -26.41
N LEU A 74 -7.40 6.74 -25.76
CA LEU A 74 -8.12 7.84 -26.41
C LEU A 74 -7.24 8.55 -27.44
N ILE A 75 -6.00 8.89 -27.06
CA ILE A 75 -5.03 9.53 -27.97
C ILE A 75 -4.75 8.61 -29.17
N SER A 76 -4.53 7.31 -28.92
CA SER A 76 -4.29 6.35 -30.00
C SER A 76 -5.48 6.24 -30.96
N GLY A 77 -6.71 6.26 -30.43
CA GLY A 77 -7.94 6.28 -31.23
C GLY A 77 -8.05 7.54 -32.08
N PHE A 78 -7.73 8.70 -31.51
CA PHE A 78 -7.73 9.97 -32.23
C PHE A 78 -6.69 10.00 -33.35
N ILE A 79 -5.47 9.55 -33.10
CA ILE A 79 -4.42 9.42 -34.14
C ILE A 79 -4.90 8.50 -35.26
N LYS A 80 -5.51 7.36 -34.93
CA LYS A 80 -6.04 6.43 -35.94
C LYS A 80 -7.13 7.08 -36.78
N TYR A 81 -8.03 7.85 -36.17
CA TYR A 81 -9.07 8.59 -36.87
C TYR A 81 -8.50 9.64 -37.83
N LEU A 82 -7.50 10.41 -37.39
CA LEU A 82 -6.84 11.40 -38.24
C LEU A 82 -6.20 10.73 -39.45
N ASN A 83 -5.45 9.63 -39.24
CA ASN A 83 -4.79 8.89 -40.32
C ASN A 83 -5.75 8.21 -41.31
N SER A 84 -7.02 8.01 -40.93
CA SER A 84 -8.04 7.43 -41.82
C SER A 84 -8.89 8.48 -42.54
N THR A 85 -8.82 9.74 -42.13
CA THR A 85 -9.73 10.81 -42.60
C THR A 85 -9.00 11.90 -43.38
N LEU A 86 -7.74 12.17 -43.03
CA LEU A 86 -6.83 13.07 -43.74
C LEU A 86 -5.88 12.26 -44.62
#